data_AF-A0A6B2L3A3-F1
#
_entry.id   AF-A0A6B2L3A3-F1
#
_cell.length_a   1.000
_cell.length_b   1.000
_cell.length_c   1.000
_cell.angle_alpha   90.00
_cell.angle_beta   90.00
_cell.angle_gamma   90.00
#
_symmetry.space_group_name_H-M   'P 1'
#
loop_
_entity.id
_entity.type
_entity.pdbx_description
1 polymer ?
#
loop_
_entity_poly.entity_id
_entity_poly.type
_entity_poly.pdbx_seq_one_letter_code
_entity_poly.pdbx_strand_id
1 'polypeptide(L)'
;MKKSVADLEEARKKAVADKEAIEVRFGKVKVNAAKAKADLEAAQQRTGQLEKQLQDEKSALGPLKDAHAKAVEQSKTSAKNKDDAQKRVTKAKASIREATHAKDELTKFLVEERTAVAKLANQEVLKKLSAQGELISEEERKHLAKLLREEEKRLAALLQEAEKNIQVAISEPDPEALKCVRCTIDLVAKVNCSPHQLASKTPRCKGCSKFFSFWETKHRQLPLKLSKYAKVKPQVEIGAYLKKDGEVLLKELTEESAVEQKEVLLAAAELENFRVTEQKRILEAEAERKRLAEEAERKRLEEEAERKRKEEEEAEKRRKEEEEREGEGERREGERGRREGKRKKRGREGEKGRKWREKGRKKRK
;
A
#
# COMPACT_ATOMS: atom_id res chain seq x y z
N MET A 1 -17.35 26.48 46.57
CA MET A 1 -18.00 26.32 45.24
C MET A 1 -17.66 27.40 44.21
N LYS A 2 -17.10 28.58 44.56
CA LYS A 2 -16.74 29.60 43.54
C LYS A 2 -15.40 29.35 42.81
N LYS A 3 -14.44 28.64 43.43
CA LYS A 3 -13.16 28.29 42.79
C LYS A 3 -13.34 27.36 41.57
N SER A 4 -14.30 26.44 41.61
CA SER A 4 -14.51 25.46 40.52
C SER A 4 -15.06 26.04 39.21
N VAL A 5 -15.69 27.22 39.23
CA VAL A 5 -16.22 27.84 37.99
C VAL A 5 -15.10 28.52 37.20
N ALA A 6 -14.17 29.18 37.89
CA ALA A 6 -13.01 29.80 37.25
C ALA A 6 -12.08 28.75 36.60
N ASP A 7 -11.84 27.64 37.30
CA ASP A 7 -11.03 26.53 36.78
C ASP A 7 -11.67 25.90 35.52
N LEU A 8 -13.00 25.80 35.48
CA LEU A 8 -13.74 25.30 34.32
C LEU A 8 -13.72 26.28 33.13
N GLU A 9 -13.81 27.59 33.37
CA GLU A 9 -13.66 28.60 32.31
C GLU A 9 -12.25 28.62 31.72
N GLU A 10 -11.23 28.48 32.56
CA GLU A 10 -9.84 28.40 32.11
C GLU A 10 -9.57 27.13 31.30
N ALA A 11 -10.09 25.98 31.75
CA ALA A 11 -10.04 24.73 31.00
C ALA A 11 -10.76 24.85 29.64
N ARG A 12 -11.91 25.54 29.59
CA ARG A 12 -12.64 25.77 28.34
C ARG A 12 -11.86 26.68 27.38
N LYS A 13 -11.25 27.77 27.88
CA LYS A 13 -10.41 28.66 27.07
C LYS A 13 -9.20 27.91 26.50
N LYS A 14 -8.55 27.07 27.32
CA LYS A 14 -7.45 26.21 26.88
C LYS A 14 -7.90 25.22 25.79
N ALA A 15 -9.05 24.56 25.97
CA ALA A 15 -9.59 23.63 24.98
C ALA A 15 -9.92 24.31 23.64
N VAL A 16 -10.44 25.55 23.66
CA VAL A 16 -10.68 26.33 22.43
C VAL A 16 -9.36 26.69 21.75
N ALA A 17 -8.36 27.15 22.50
CA ALA A 17 -7.03 27.46 21.95
C ALA A 17 -6.34 26.22 21.37
N ASP A 18 -6.44 25.07 22.05
CA ASP A 18 -5.92 23.79 21.56
C ASP A 18 -6.64 23.37 20.27
N LYS A 19 -7.96 23.56 20.18
CA LYS A 19 -8.75 23.29 18.96
C LYS A 19 -8.31 24.17 17.79
N GLU A 20 -8.17 25.49 17.99
CA GLU A 20 -7.70 26.41 16.95
C GLU A 20 -6.27 26.06 16.49
N ALA A 21 -5.38 25.69 17.43
CA ALA A 21 -4.03 25.25 17.10
C ALA A 21 -4.02 23.95 16.27
N ILE A 22 -4.92 23.01 16.57
CA ILE A 22 -5.13 21.79 15.79
C ILE A 22 -5.63 22.14 14.38
N GLU A 23 -6.63 23.00 14.25
CA GLU A 23 -7.18 23.40 12.94
C GLU A 23 -6.11 24.08 12.05
N VAL A 24 -5.28 24.96 12.61
CA VAL A 24 -4.16 25.59 11.89
C VAL A 24 -3.12 24.55 11.44
N ARG A 25 -2.81 23.55 12.29
CA ARG A 25 -1.90 22.45 11.93
C ARG A 25 -2.50 21.59 10.81
N PHE A 26 -3.78 21.23 10.89
CA PHE A 26 -4.48 20.50 9.82
C PHE A 26 -4.51 21.28 8.51
N GLY A 27 -4.72 22.60 8.56
CA GLY A 27 -4.64 23.47 7.39
C GLY A 27 -3.28 23.38 6.69
N LYS A 28 -2.17 23.48 7.45
CA LYS A 28 -0.81 23.31 6.92
C LYS A 28 -0.57 21.92 6.34
N VAL A 29 -1.07 20.87 7.00
CA VAL A 29 -0.96 19.48 6.50
C VAL A 29 -1.68 19.31 5.17
N LYS A 30 -2.89 19.88 5.00
CA LYS A 30 -3.64 19.82 3.75
C LYS A 30 -2.90 20.50 2.59
N VAL A 31 -2.34 21.69 2.83
CA VAL A 31 -1.55 22.41 1.81
C VAL A 31 -0.31 21.61 1.40
N ASN A 32 0.41 21.05 2.38
CA ASN A 32 1.59 20.22 2.10
C ASN A 32 1.25 18.91 1.38
N ALA A 33 0.10 18.29 1.68
CA ALA A 33 -0.37 17.10 1.00
C ALA A 33 -0.75 17.39 -0.46
N ALA A 34 -1.44 18.51 -0.72
CA ALA A 34 -1.78 18.93 -2.08
C ALA A 34 -0.51 19.21 -2.91
N LYS A 35 0.49 19.88 -2.33
CA LYS A 35 1.78 20.11 -2.98
C LYS A 35 2.51 18.79 -3.30
N ALA A 36 2.60 17.87 -2.33
CA ALA A 36 3.24 16.58 -2.54
C ALA A 36 2.55 15.75 -3.63
N LYS A 37 1.21 15.81 -3.72
CA LYS A 37 0.44 15.17 -4.78
C LYS A 37 0.75 15.78 -6.15
N ALA A 38 0.82 17.11 -6.25
CA ALA A 38 1.17 17.79 -7.49
C ALA A 38 2.61 17.46 -7.94
N ASP A 39 3.55 17.41 -6.99
CA ASP A 39 4.94 17.02 -7.27
C ASP A 39 5.04 15.57 -7.78
N LEU A 40 4.23 14.66 -7.23
CA LEU A 40 4.14 13.26 -7.66
C LEU A 40 3.57 13.15 -9.08
N GLU A 41 2.46 13.84 -9.38
CA GLU A 41 1.86 13.87 -10.72
C GLU A 41 2.84 14.45 -11.76
N ALA A 42 3.56 15.52 -11.41
CA ALA A 42 4.58 16.11 -12.28
C ALA A 42 5.77 15.17 -12.53
N ALA A 43 6.18 14.39 -11.53
CA ALA A 43 7.22 13.36 -11.70
C ALA A 43 6.74 12.22 -12.60
N GLN A 44 5.49 11.74 -12.42
CA GLN A 44 4.92 10.70 -13.29
C GLN A 44 4.83 11.16 -14.76
N GLN A 45 4.45 12.42 -15.00
CA GLN A 45 4.44 12.98 -16.36
C GLN A 45 5.82 13.03 -16.99
N ARG A 46 6.86 13.44 -16.24
CA ARG A 46 8.25 13.44 -16.70
C ARG A 46 8.74 12.04 -17.03
N THR A 47 8.46 11.07 -16.17
CA THR A 47 8.78 9.65 -16.42
C THR A 47 8.12 9.18 -17.73
N GLY A 48 6.84 9.50 -17.96
CA GLY A 48 6.15 9.15 -19.21
C GLY A 48 6.77 9.81 -20.46
N GLN A 49 7.25 11.05 -20.36
CA GLN A 49 7.96 11.72 -21.45
C GLN A 49 9.30 11.04 -21.75
N LEU A 50 10.07 10.70 -20.72
CA LEU A 50 11.35 10.00 -20.86
C LEU A 50 11.17 8.60 -21.46
N GLU A 51 10.11 7.88 -21.08
CA GLU A 51 9.79 6.57 -21.67
C GLU A 51 9.48 6.67 -23.16
N LYS A 52 8.74 7.72 -23.57
CA LYS A 52 8.49 8.00 -24.98
C LYS A 52 9.78 8.31 -25.73
N GLN A 53 10.64 9.17 -25.18
CA GLN A 53 11.95 9.48 -25.77
C GLN A 53 12.81 8.22 -25.93
N LEU A 54 12.87 7.36 -24.91
CA LEU A 54 13.58 6.10 -24.96
C LEU A 54 13.02 5.18 -26.06
N GLN A 55 11.70 5.17 -26.25
CA GLN A 55 11.07 4.38 -27.31
C GLN A 55 11.40 4.92 -28.70
N ASP A 56 11.40 6.25 -28.87
CA ASP A 56 11.78 6.90 -30.13
C ASP A 56 13.25 6.62 -30.48
N GLU A 57 14.17 6.68 -29.51
CA GLU A 57 15.58 6.30 -29.70
C GLU A 57 15.76 4.81 -30.03
N LYS A 58 15.00 3.92 -29.38
CA LYS A 58 15.01 2.49 -29.71
C LYS A 58 14.56 2.24 -31.14
N SER A 59 13.53 2.95 -31.61
CA SER A 59 13.07 2.88 -32.99
C SER A 59 14.11 3.42 -33.98
N ALA A 60 14.83 4.48 -33.62
CA ALA A 60 15.91 5.05 -34.45
C ALA A 60 17.14 4.13 -34.58
N LEU A 61 17.40 3.28 -33.59
CA LEU A 61 18.52 2.31 -33.62
C LEU A 61 18.34 1.22 -34.69
N GLY A 62 17.10 0.87 -35.07
CA GLY A 62 16.82 -0.14 -36.09
C GLY A 62 17.41 0.23 -37.45
N PRO A 63 16.99 1.35 -38.07
CA PRO A 63 17.53 1.82 -39.34
C PRO A 63 19.05 2.01 -39.35
N LEU A 64 19.65 2.44 -38.22
CA LEU A 64 21.11 2.59 -38.10
C LEU A 64 21.84 1.24 -38.17
N LYS A 65 21.31 0.20 -37.52
CA LYS A 65 21.85 -1.16 -37.60
C LYS A 65 21.73 -1.72 -39.01
N ASP A 66 20.60 -1.50 -39.67
CA ASP A 66 20.38 -1.93 -41.06
C ASP A 66 21.32 -1.20 -42.03
N ALA A 67 21.53 0.11 -41.84
CA ALA A 67 22.48 0.89 -42.63
C ALA A 67 23.92 0.40 -42.43
N HIS A 68 24.31 0.09 -41.19
CA HIS A 68 25.61 -0.50 -40.89
C HIS A 68 25.76 -1.89 -41.54
N ALA A 69 24.75 -2.75 -41.45
CA ALA A 69 24.77 -4.07 -42.10
C ALA A 69 24.92 -3.94 -43.62
N LYS A 70 24.15 -3.04 -44.27
CA LYS A 70 24.28 -2.75 -45.70
C LYS A 70 25.67 -2.21 -46.06
N ALA A 71 26.23 -1.29 -45.26
CA ALA A 71 27.57 -0.76 -45.48
C ALA A 71 28.65 -1.86 -45.37
N VAL A 72 28.49 -2.80 -44.42
CA VAL A 72 29.37 -3.96 -44.29
C VAL A 72 29.28 -4.87 -45.52
N GLU A 73 28.08 -5.20 -46.01
CA GLU A 73 27.93 -6.03 -47.21
C GLU A 73 28.47 -5.35 -48.48
N GLN A 74 28.23 -4.04 -48.65
CA GLN A 74 28.81 -3.26 -49.75
C GLN A 74 30.34 -3.21 -49.68
N SER A 75 30.93 -3.20 -48.48
CA SER A 75 32.39 -3.23 -48.31
C SER A 75 33.03 -4.54 -48.76
N LYS A 76 32.28 -5.65 -48.73
CA LYS A 76 32.76 -6.97 -49.16
C LYS A 76 32.83 -7.11 -50.68
N THR A 77 31.98 -6.38 -51.41
CA THR A 77 31.79 -6.56 -52.87
C THR A 77 32.57 -5.56 -53.72
N SER A 78 33.01 -4.42 -53.16
CA SER A 78 33.72 -3.38 -53.91
C SER A 78 35.25 -3.47 -53.73
N ALA A 79 35.93 -4.15 -54.65
CA ALA A 79 37.40 -4.26 -54.65
C ALA A 79 38.12 -2.94 -54.97
N LYS A 80 37.47 -1.98 -55.67
CA LYS A 80 38.13 -0.75 -56.15
C LYS A 80 38.15 0.40 -55.13
N ASN A 81 37.27 0.41 -54.12
CA ASN A 81 37.12 1.52 -53.16
C ASN A 81 37.09 1.02 -51.70
N LYS A 82 38.08 0.20 -51.31
CA LYS A 82 38.13 -0.42 -49.98
C LYS A 82 38.22 0.62 -48.85
N ASP A 83 38.99 1.68 -49.05
CA ASP A 83 39.20 2.73 -48.05
C ASP A 83 37.94 3.55 -47.77
N ASP A 84 37.17 3.89 -48.81
CA ASP A 84 35.91 4.63 -48.65
C ASP A 84 34.83 3.77 -48.00
N ALA A 85 34.78 2.48 -48.32
CA ALA A 85 33.87 1.54 -47.67
C ALA A 85 34.22 1.39 -46.17
N GLN A 86 35.51 1.30 -45.85
CA GLN A 86 35.98 1.22 -44.46
C GLN A 86 35.66 2.51 -43.68
N LYS A 87 35.81 3.70 -44.28
CA LYS A 87 35.38 4.98 -43.70
C LYS A 87 33.87 5.04 -43.43
N ARG A 88 33.04 4.47 -44.31
CA ARG A 88 31.58 4.40 -44.09
C ARG A 88 31.22 3.48 -42.93
N VAL A 89 31.89 2.32 -42.83
CA VAL A 89 31.69 1.37 -41.72
C VAL A 89 32.14 1.98 -40.39
N THR A 90 33.29 2.65 -40.33
CA THR A 90 33.74 3.30 -39.08
C THR A 90 32.82 4.44 -38.66
N LYS A 91 32.35 5.26 -39.60
CA LYS A 91 31.34 6.30 -39.33
C LYS A 91 30.04 5.72 -38.80
N ALA A 92 29.51 4.67 -39.44
CA ALA A 92 28.28 4.00 -38.97
C ALA A 92 28.46 3.37 -37.59
N LYS A 93 29.62 2.76 -37.30
CA LYS A 93 29.95 2.25 -35.95
C LYS A 93 30.01 3.35 -34.90
N ALA A 94 30.57 4.52 -35.23
CA ALA A 94 30.60 5.66 -34.31
C ALA A 94 29.17 6.13 -33.98
N SER A 95 28.31 6.31 -34.99
CA SER A 95 26.91 6.70 -34.79
C SER A 95 26.11 5.67 -33.96
N ILE A 96 26.35 4.37 -34.15
CA ILE A 96 25.72 3.33 -33.30
C ILE A 96 26.19 3.43 -31.85
N ARG A 97 27.48 3.69 -31.61
CA ARG A 97 28.03 3.86 -30.24
C ARG A 97 27.42 5.08 -29.55
N GLU A 98 27.35 6.21 -30.25
CA GLU A 98 26.73 7.44 -29.72
C GLU A 98 25.26 7.21 -29.37
N ALA A 99 24.48 6.60 -30.27
CA ALA A 99 23.07 6.29 -30.01
C ALA A 99 22.88 5.27 -28.87
N THR A 100 23.80 4.30 -28.73
CA THR A 100 23.76 3.34 -27.62
C THR A 100 24.07 4.02 -26.29
N HIS A 101 25.06 4.92 -26.25
CA HIS A 101 25.38 5.71 -25.06
C HIS A 101 24.22 6.62 -24.65
N ALA A 102 23.56 7.30 -25.60
CA ALA A 102 22.39 8.13 -25.32
C ALA A 102 21.26 7.32 -24.67
N LYS A 103 20.99 6.13 -25.22
CA LYS A 103 20.00 5.20 -24.67
C LYS A 103 20.36 4.74 -23.24
N ASP A 104 21.63 4.45 -22.97
CA ASP A 104 22.09 4.00 -21.65
C ASP A 104 21.95 5.13 -20.61
N GLU A 105 22.30 6.37 -20.97
CA GLU A 105 22.08 7.57 -20.15
C GLU A 105 20.59 7.79 -19.86
N LEU A 106 19.71 7.74 -20.89
CA LEU A 106 18.26 7.86 -20.69
C LEU A 106 17.71 6.76 -19.78
N THR A 107 18.21 5.53 -19.92
CA THR A 107 17.82 4.40 -19.07
C THR A 107 18.21 4.66 -17.61
N LYS A 108 19.42 5.19 -17.37
CA LYS A 108 19.87 5.58 -16.03
C LYS A 108 18.99 6.68 -15.43
N PHE A 109 18.69 7.74 -16.19
CA PHE A 109 17.78 8.80 -15.77
C PHE A 109 16.39 8.27 -15.42
N LEU A 110 15.83 7.36 -16.22
CA LEU A 110 14.54 6.73 -15.95
C LEU A 110 14.54 5.91 -14.65
N VAL A 111 15.62 5.19 -14.36
CA VAL A 111 15.76 4.45 -13.09
C VAL A 111 15.82 5.42 -11.92
N GLU A 112 16.60 6.50 -12.02
CA GLU A 112 16.69 7.53 -10.99
C GLU A 112 15.33 8.21 -10.75
N GLU A 113 14.61 8.61 -11.80
CA GLU A 113 13.26 9.18 -11.68
C GLU A 113 12.26 8.19 -11.06
N ARG A 114 12.21 6.94 -11.54
CA ARG A 114 11.29 5.93 -10.99
C ARG A 114 11.56 5.65 -9.51
N THR A 115 12.84 5.62 -9.10
CA THR A 115 13.17 5.47 -7.68
C THR A 115 12.80 6.69 -6.85
N ALA A 116 12.91 7.91 -7.41
CA ALA A 116 12.44 9.12 -6.75
C ALA A 116 10.90 9.13 -6.60
N VAL A 117 10.16 8.75 -7.64
CA VAL A 117 8.69 8.58 -7.60
C VAL A 117 8.28 7.56 -6.54
N ALA A 118 8.95 6.40 -6.49
CA ALA A 118 8.68 5.37 -5.49
C ALA A 118 8.93 5.88 -4.05
N LYS A 119 10.00 6.65 -3.82
CA LYS A 119 10.28 7.27 -2.52
C LYS A 119 9.17 8.26 -2.12
N LEU A 120 8.70 9.10 -3.05
CA LEU A 120 7.61 10.05 -2.79
C LEU A 120 6.28 9.33 -2.48
N ALA A 121 5.95 8.29 -3.26
CA ALA A 121 4.75 7.48 -3.03
C ALA A 121 4.79 6.80 -1.66
N ASN A 122 5.93 6.21 -1.28
CA ASN A 122 6.10 5.60 0.03
C ASN A 122 5.98 6.62 1.17
N GLN A 123 6.52 7.83 1.00
CA GLN A 123 6.34 8.91 1.98
C GLN A 123 4.87 9.34 2.10
N GLU A 124 4.12 9.39 1.01
CA GLU A 124 2.70 9.73 1.05
C GLU A 124 1.87 8.63 1.73
N VAL A 125 2.16 7.35 1.45
CA VAL A 125 1.54 6.20 2.13
C VAL A 125 1.84 6.26 3.62
N LEU A 126 3.09 6.49 4.03
CA LEU A 126 3.46 6.65 5.44
C LEU A 126 2.74 7.82 6.10
N LYS A 127 2.59 8.96 5.40
CA LYS A 127 1.80 10.10 5.91
C LYS A 127 0.32 9.74 6.09
N LYS A 128 -0.29 9.05 5.12
CA LYS A 128 -1.69 8.60 5.22
C LYS A 128 -1.88 7.60 6.37
N LEU A 129 -0.99 6.63 6.51
CA LEU A 129 -1.00 5.68 7.61
C LEU A 129 -0.79 6.38 8.96
N SER A 130 0.06 7.40 9.04
CA SER A 130 0.24 8.20 10.25
C SER A 130 -0.99 9.05 10.59
N ALA A 131 -1.70 9.57 9.58
CA ALA A 131 -2.93 10.33 9.75
C ALA A 131 -4.13 9.43 10.12
N GLN A 132 -4.12 8.17 9.68
CA GLN A 132 -5.05 7.12 10.13
C GLN A 132 -4.62 6.53 11.50
N GLY A 133 -3.42 6.88 11.98
CA GLY A 133 -2.69 6.28 13.08
C GLY A 133 -3.09 6.73 14.49
N GLU A 134 -4.36 7.08 14.72
CA GLU A 134 -4.92 7.03 16.09
C GLU A 134 -5.15 5.57 16.56
N LEU A 135 -4.94 4.57 15.70
CA LEU A 135 -5.25 3.16 16.02
C LEU A 135 -4.06 2.18 16.07
N ILE A 136 -2.82 2.58 15.73
CA ILE A 136 -1.66 1.67 15.74
C ILE A 136 -0.77 1.99 16.95
N SER A 137 -0.57 1.00 17.82
CA SER A 137 0.22 1.18 19.04
C SER A 137 1.68 1.51 18.73
N GLU A 138 2.38 2.15 19.67
CA GLU A 138 3.81 2.46 19.49
C GLU A 138 4.65 1.18 19.36
N GLU A 139 4.24 0.08 20.00
CA GLU A 139 4.91 -1.22 19.86
C GLU A 139 4.73 -1.81 18.46
N GLU A 140 3.54 -1.73 17.88
CA GLU A 140 3.28 -2.21 16.52
C GLU A 140 4.11 -1.43 15.49
N ARG A 141 4.27 -0.11 15.67
CA ARG A 141 5.15 0.71 14.82
C ARG A 141 6.61 0.28 14.93
N LYS A 142 7.09 0.00 16.15
CA LYS A 142 8.46 -0.49 16.38
C LYS A 142 8.67 -1.87 15.74
N HIS A 143 7.66 -2.74 15.82
CA HIS A 143 7.71 -4.07 15.23
C HIS A 143 7.74 -4.00 13.69
N LEU A 144 6.84 -3.23 13.07
CA LEU A 144 6.82 -3.02 11.62
C LEU A 144 8.12 -2.37 11.11
N ALA A 145 8.66 -1.38 11.83
CA ALA A 145 9.94 -0.78 11.47
C ALA A 145 11.11 -1.79 11.54
N LYS A 146 11.06 -2.76 12.46
CA LYS A 146 12.06 -3.83 12.55
C LYS A 146 11.95 -4.78 11.35
N LEU A 147 10.74 -5.22 11.00
CA LEU A 147 10.48 -6.09 9.85
C LEU A 147 10.93 -5.44 8.54
N LEU A 148 10.63 -4.15 8.34
CA LEU A 148 11.08 -3.40 7.16
C LEU A 148 12.61 -3.36 7.05
N ARG A 149 13.33 -3.12 8.15
CA ARG A 149 14.80 -3.15 8.14
C ARG A 149 15.37 -4.55 7.87
N GLU A 150 14.70 -5.60 8.32
CA GLU A 150 15.11 -6.99 8.04
C GLU A 150 14.91 -7.34 6.56
N GLU A 151 13.79 -6.92 5.96
CA GLU A 151 13.54 -7.08 4.53
C GLU A 151 14.51 -6.25 3.67
N GLU A 152 14.79 -4.99 4.05
CA GLU A 152 15.82 -4.18 3.37
C GLU A 152 17.19 -4.86 3.38
N LYS A 153 17.58 -5.48 4.51
CA LYS A 153 18.83 -6.26 4.60
C LYS A 153 18.82 -7.50 3.71
N ARG A 154 17.69 -8.22 3.64
CA ARG A 154 17.54 -9.39 2.76
C ARG A 154 17.66 -9.00 1.29
N LEU A 155 16.99 -7.93 0.88
CA LEU A 155 17.07 -7.41 -0.49
C LEU A 155 18.48 -6.93 -0.83
N ALA A 156 19.16 -6.24 0.08
CA ALA A 156 20.55 -5.82 -0.12
C ALA A 156 21.50 -7.02 -0.31
N ALA A 157 21.32 -8.10 0.46
CA ALA A 157 22.10 -9.32 0.32
C ALA A 157 21.87 -10.01 -1.03
N LEU A 158 20.61 -10.09 -1.48
CA LEU A 158 20.25 -10.65 -2.79
C LEU A 158 20.85 -9.83 -3.95
N LEU A 159 20.81 -8.50 -3.86
CA LEU A 159 21.43 -7.62 -4.86
C LEU A 159 22.95 -7.81 -4.90
N GLN A 160 23.60 -7.89 -3.74
CA GLN A 160 25.05 -8.12 -3.68
C GLN A 160 25.44 -9.50 -4.25
N GLU A 161 24.62 -10.53 -4.04
CA GLU A 161 24.81 -11.84 -4.64
C GLU A 161 24.62 -11.82 -6.17
N ALA A 162 23.59 -11.11 -6.65
CA ALA A 162 23.37 -10.90 -8.07
C ALA A 162 24.55 -10.17 -8.75
N GLU A 163 25.07 -9.11 -8.12
CA GLU A 163 26.26 -8.39 -8.60
C GLU A 163 27.48 -9.31 -8.70
N LYS A 164 27.74 -10.14 -7.67
CA LYS A 164 28.82 -11.13 -7.71
C LYS A 164 28.65 -12.11 -8.86
N ASN A 165 27.43 -12.61 -9.08
CA ASN A 165 27.15 -13.54 -10.17
C ASN A 165 27.36 -12.91 -11.55
N ILE A 166 26.96 -11.64 -11.72
CA ILE A 166 27.23 -10.88 -12.95
C ILE A 166 28.73 -10.66 -13.15
N GLN A 167 29.45 -10.29 -12.08
CA GLN A 167 30.89 -10.06 -12.14
C GLN A 167 31.65 -11.32 -12.57
N VAL A 168 31.31 -12.48 -11.99
CA VAL A 168 31.88 -13.79 -12.35
C VAL A 168 31.64 -14.09 -13.83
N ALA A 169 30.43 -13.85 -14.32
CA ALA A 169 30.06 -14.08 -15.72
C ALA A 169 30.78 -13.15 -16.71
N ILE A 170 31.14 -11.94 -16.29
CA ILE A 170 31.94 -11.01 -17.10
C ILE A 170 33.41 -11.45 -17.13
N SER A 171 33.97 -11.90 -15.99
CA SER A 171 35.38 -12.28 -15.90
C SER A 171 35.72 -13.62 -16.57
N GLU A 172 34.76 -14.54 -16.63
CA GLU A 172 34.89 -15.83 -17.32
C GLU A 172 33.76 -15.95 -18.34
N PRO A 173 33.90 -15.33 -19.54
CA PRO A 173 32.89 -15.39 -20.57
C PRO A 173 32.91 -16.77 -21.24
N ASP A 174 32.47 -17.78 -20.50
CA ASP A 174 32.07 -19.06 -21.05
C ASP A 174 30.67 -18.88 -21.66
N PRO A 175 30.46 -19.09 -22.97
CA PRO A 175 29.14 -19.03 -23.59
C PRO A 175 28.11 -19.98 -22.93
N GLU A 176 28.53 -21.02 -22.21
CA GLU A 176 27.63 -21.83 -21.38
C GLU A 176 27.28 -21.19 -20.02
N ALA A 177 28.17 -20.37 -19.43
CA ALA A 177 27.92 -19.67 -18.17
C ALA A 177 26.90 -18.52 -18.33
N LEU A 178 26.94 -17.80 -19.46
CA LEU A 178 25.96 -16.76 -19.80
C LEU A 178 24.52 -17.29 -19.85
N LYS A 179 24.32 -18.57 -20.20
CA LYS A 179 23.02 -19.24 -20.14
C LYS A 179 22.56 -19.53 -18.70
N CYS A 180 23.48 -19.90 -17.79
CA CYS A 180 23.15 -20.20 -16.39
C CYS A 180 22.90 -18.88 -15.57
N VAL A 181 23.49 -17.72 -15.96
CA VAL A 181 23.13 -16.39 -15.40
C VAL A 181 21.69 -15.99 -15.73
N ARG A 182 21.26 -16.20 -16.98
CA ARG A 182 19.87 -15.99 -17.42
C ARG A 182 18.90 -16.79 -16.56
N CYS A 183 19.18 -18.08 -16.35
CA CYS A 183 18.38 -18.95 -15.47
C CYS A 183 18.33 -18.47 -14.02
N THR A 184 19.41 -17.86 -13.52
CA THR A 184 19.49 -17.35 -12.14
C THR A 184 18.65 -16.07 -11.98
N ILE A 185 18.70 -15.17 -12.96
CA ILE A 185 17.84 -13.98 -13.03
C ILE A 185 16.36 -14.40 -13.12
N ASP A 186 16.05 -15.42 -13.92
CA ASP A 186 14.70 -15.98 -14.03
C ASP A 186 14.23 -16.70 -12.75
N LEU A 187 15.16 -17.27 -11.96
CA LEU A 187 14.86 -17.85 -10.64
C LEU A 187 14.57 -16.76 -9.59
N VAL A 188 15.35 -15.67 -9.58
CA VAL A 188 15.16 -14.52 -8.69
C VAL A 188 13.86 -13.77 -9.03
N ALA A 189 13.45 -13.76 -10.30
CA ALA A 189 12.14 -13.26 -10.70
C ALA A 189 10.96 -14.15 -10.25
N LYS A 190 11.21 -15.42 -9.88
CA LYS A 190 10.20 -16.44 -9.55
C LYS A 190 10.13 -16.81 -8.06
N VAL A 191 10.63 -15.97 -7.15
CA VAL A 191 10.83 -16.25 -5.70
C VAL A 191 9.52 -16.54 -4.89
N ASN A 192 8.35 -16.65 -5.53
CA ASN A 192 7.13 -17.16 -4.88
C ASN A 192 6.82 -18.65 -5.10
N CYS A 193 7.68 -19.43 -5.76
CA CYS A 193 7.46 -20.88 -5.93
C CYS A 193 8.25 -21.74 -4.92
N SER A 194 7.57 -22.73 -4.32
CA SER A 194 8.15 -23.66 -3.33
C SER A 194 9.26 -24.54 -3.93
N PRO A 195 10.37 -24.80 -3.22
CA PRO A 195 11.55 -25.54 -3.72
C PRO A 195 11.25 -26.92 -4.30
N HIS A 196 10.19 -27.58 -3.84
CA HIS A 196 9.80 -28.91 -4.32
C HIS A 196 9.27 -28.92 -5.77
N GLN A 197 8.81 -27.80 -6.30
CA GLN A 197 8.27 -27.73 -7.67
C GLN A 197 9.36 -27.52 -8.74
N LEU A 198 10.55 -27.06 -8.36
CA LEU A 198 11.67 -26.79 -9.29
C LEU A 198 12.53 -28.04 -9.60
N ALA A 199 12.37 -29.12 -8.84
CA ALA A 199 13.23 -30.30 -8.96
C ALA A 199 12.84 -31.28 -10.09
N SER A 200 11.60 -31.22 -10.62
CA SER A 200 11.05 -32.30 -11.44
C SER A 200 10.81 -31.99 -12.92
N LYS A 201 11.09 -30.77 -13.42
CA LYS A 201 10.59 -30.35 -14.75
C LYS A 201 11.56 -29.71 -15.75
N THR A 202 12.87 -29.60 -15.49
CA THR A 202 13.80 -29.02 -16.48
C THR A 202 14.99 -29.94 -16.81
N PRO A 203 15.33 -30.15 -18.10
CA PRO A 203 16.57 -30.81 -18.48
C PRO A 203 17.74 -29.89 -18.14
N ARG A 204 18.54 -30.26 -17.12
CA ARG A 204 19.69 -29.48 -16.68
C ARG A 204 20.83 -29.63 -17.67
N CYS A 205 21.44 -28.53 -18.08
CA CYS A 205 22.70 -28.58 -18.82
C CYS A 205 23.83 -29.16 -17.94
N LYS A 206 24.88 -29.71 -18.58
CA LYS A 206 26.01 -30.35 -17.89
C LYS A 206 26.71 -29.41 -16.88
N GLY A 207 26.67 -28.09 -17.11
CA GLY A 207 27.18 -27.08 -16.19
C GLY A 207 26.34 -26.92 -14.92
N CYS A 208 25.03 -26.73 -15.05
CA CYS A 208 24.16 -26.55 -13.88
C CYS A 208 23.95 -27.90 -13.12
N SER A 209 24.18 -29.07 -13.76
CA SER A 209 24.33 -30.35 -13.05
C SER A 209 25.58 -30.41 -12.18
N LYS A 210 26.74 -29.93 -12.67
CA LYS A 210 27.98 -29.90 -11.86
C LYS A 210 27.88 -28.93 -10.68
N PHE A 211 27.18 -27.81 -10.84
CA PHE A 211 26.93 -26.86 -9.75
C PHE A 211 26.02 -27.46 -8.68
N PHE A 212 24.94 -28.15 -9.09
CA PHE A 212 24.06 -28.85 -8.16
C PHE A 212 24.75 -30.04 -7.50
N SER A 213 25.57 -30.79 -8.25
CA SER A 213 26.43 -31.83 -7.69
C SER A 213 27.46 -31.24 -6.73
N PHE A 214 28.09 -30.10 -7.01
CA PHE A 214 29.02 -29.43 -6.07
C PHE A 214 28.32 -28.99 -4.79
N TRP A 215 27.09 -28.48 -4.90
CA TRP A 215 26.24 -28.11 -3.76
C TRP A 215 25.78 -29.34 -2.94
N GLU A 216 25.37 -30.43 -3.59
CA GLU A 216 25.08 -31.72 -2.94
C GLU A 216 26.33 -32.36 -2.31
N THR A 217 27.49 -32.27 -2.97
CA THR A 217 28.78 -32.85 -2.52
C THR A 217 29.30 -32.14 -1.27
N LYS A 218 29.02 -30.85 -1.11
CA LYS A 218 29.35 -30.12 0.12
C LYS A 218 28.46 -30.50 1.31
N HIS A 219 27.32 -31.17 1.08
CA HIS A 219 26.29 -31.44 2.09
C HIS A 219 25.97 -32.93 2.34
N ARG A 220 26.62 -33.90 1.67
CA ARG A 220 26.37 -35.34 1.90
C ARG A 220 27.66 -36.17 1.90
N GLN A 221 27.98 -36.80 3.03
CA GLN A 221 29.20 -37.60 3.24
C GLN A 221 29.20 -38.93 2.47
N LEU A 222 30.42 -39.35 2.07
CA LEU A 222 30.92 -40.71 1.71
C LEU A 222 30.71 -41.24 0.26
N PRO A 223 31.65 -42.10 -0.23
CA PRO A 223 32.29 -41.90 -1.54
C PRO A 223 32.08 -43.09 -2.49
N LEU A 224 32.26 -42.87 -3.80
CA LEU A 224 32.88 -43.89 -4.67
C LEU A 224 33.52 -43.26 -5.91
N LYS A 225 34.70 -43.82 -6.22
CA LYS A 225 35.64 -43.46 -7.28
C LYS A 225 35.11 -43.91 -8.64
N LEU A 226 35.47 -43.21 -9.72
CA LEU A 226 36.15 -43.80 -10.88
C LEU A 226 36.49 -42.72 -11.92
N SER A 227 37.78 -42.40 -12.00
CA SER A 227 38.42 -41.85 -13.17
C SER A 227 38.94 -43.01 -14.04
N LYS A 228 38.72 -42.95 -15.35
CA LYS A 228 39.62 -43.40 -16.43
C LYS A 228 38.93 -43.23 -17.77
N TYR A 229 39.74 -43.03 -18.81
CA TYR A 229 39.42 -42.71 -20.20
C TYR A 229 39.28 -41.23 -20.56
N ALA A 230 40.41 -40.53 -20.48
CA ALA A 230 40.76 -39.48 -21.41
C ALA A 230 41.98 -39.95 -22.21
N LYS A 231 41.82 -40.13 -23.53
CA LYS A 231 42.89 -40.11 -24.55
C LYS A 231 42.29 -40.49 -25.91
N VAL A 232 41.88 -39.51 -26.71
CA VAL A 232 42.06 -39.50 -28.18
C VAL A 232 42.16 -38.04 -28.63
N LYS A 233 43.19 -37.70 -29.39
CA LYS A 233 43.46 -36.38 -29.97
C LYS A 233 42.71 -36.18 -31.30
N PRO A 234 42.53 -34.92 -31.73
CA PRO A 234 41.59 -34.53 -32.76
C PRO A 234 42.21 -34.55 -34.15
N GLN A 235 41.40 -34.68 -35.19
CA GLN A 235 41.21 -33.67 -36.23
C GLN A 235 40.41 -34.24 -37.41
N VAL A 236 39.86 -33.29 -38.18
CA VAL A 236 39.37 -33.35 -39.55
C VAL A 236 37.86 -33.64 -39.70
N GLU A 237 37.19 -32.71 -40.40
CA GLU A 237 35.82 -32.76 -40.95
C GLU A 237 34.61 -32.32 -40.08
N ILE A 238 34.69 -31.17 -39.39
CA ILE A 238 33.51 -30.54 -38.78
C ILE A 238 32.86 -29.46 -39.70
N GLY A 239 33.53 -29.05 -40.77
CA GLY A 239 33.12 -27.90 -41.59
C GLY A 239 31.89 -28.10 -42.48
N ALA A 240 31.54 -29.35 -42.83
CA ALA A 240 30.44 -29.65 -43.77
C ALA A 240 29.12 -30.06 -43.07
N TYR A 241 29.19 -30.65 -41.87
CA TYR A 241 28.02 -31.02 -41.08
C TYR A 241 27.29 -29.80 -40.48
N LEU A 242 28.01 -28.72 -40.16
CA LEU A 242 27.44 -27.54 -39.50
C LEU A 242 26.50 -26.68 -40.37
N LYS A 243 26.51 -26.82 -41.70
CA LYS A 243 25.65 -25.99 -42.59
C LYS A 243 24.23 -26.53 -42.76
N LYS A 244 24.04 -27.85 -42.73
CA LYS A 244 22.69 -28.45 -42.84
C LYS A 244 22.01 -28.57 -41.48
N ASP A 245 22.79 -28.88 -40.43
CA ASP A 245 22.24 -29.04 -39.08
C ASP A 245 22.01 -27.68 -38.38
N GLY A 246 22.74 -26.63 -38.78
CA GLY A 246 22.58 -25.28 -38.23
C GLY A 246 21.24 -24.61 -38.55
N GLU A 247 20.68 -24.84 -39.75
CA GLU A 247 19.36 -24.29 -40.12
C GLU A 247 18.20 -25.01 -39.41
N VAL A 248 18.35 -26.30 -39.15
CA VAL A 248 17.38 -27.08 -38.37
C VAL A 248 17.38 -26.62 -36.91
N LEU A 249 18.56 -26.47 -36.31
CA LEU A 249 18.72 -25.97 -34.94
C LEU A 249 18.22 -24.53 -34.77
N LEU A 250 18.36 -23.67 -35.79
CA LEU A 250 17.82 -22.30 -35.76
C LEU A 250 16.29 -22.27 -35.76
N LYS A 251 15.63 -23.17 -36.50
CA LYS A 251 14.16 -23.29 -36.50
C LYS A 251 13.65 -23.83 -35.16
N GLU A 252 14.29 -24.87 -34.63
CA GLU A 252 13.95 -25.43 -33.31
C GLU A 252 14.11 -24.38 -32.20
N LEU A 253 15.17 -23.57 -32.21
CA LEU A 253 15.35 -22.48 -31.25
C LEU A 253 14.30 -21.37 -31.38
N THR A 254 13.83 -21.07 -32.59
CA THR A 254 12.73 -20.10 -32.77
C THR A 254 11.39 -20.64 -32.30
N GLU A 255 11.16 -21.95 -32.43
CA GLU A 255 9.94 -22.59 -31.94
C GLU A 255 9.96 -22.72 -30.42
N GLU A 256 11.09 -23.10 -29.81
CA GLU A 256 11.26 -23.15 -28.36
C GLU A 256 11.08 -21.76 -27.73
N SER A 257 11.69 -20.72 -28.31
CA SER A 257 11.50 -19.35 -27.80
C SER A 257 10.07 -18.82 -27.99
N ALA A 258 9.34 -19.29 -29.02
CA ALA A 258 7.92 -18.97 -29.18
C ALA A 258 7.04 -19.67 -28.13
N VAL A 259 7.38 -20.90 -27.74
CA VAL A 259 6.71 -21.63 -26.65
C VAL A 259 6.96 -20.91 -25.32
N GLU A 260 8.20 -20.51 -25.02
CA GLU A 260 8.52 -19.76 -23.80
C GLU A 260 7.79 -18.42 -23.74
N GLN A 261 7.72 -17.67 -24.86
CA GLN A 261 6.97 -16.42 -24.92
C GLN A 261 5.47 -16.64 -24.67
N LYS A 262 4.92 -17.75 -25.18
CA LYS A 262 3.51 -18.11 -24.95
C LYS A 262 3.23 -18.47 -23.49
N GLU A 263 4.14 -19.19 -22.83
CA GLU A 263 4.02 -19.51 -21.40
C GLU A 263 4.10 -18.25 -20.53
N VAL A 264 5.00 -17.32 -20.85
CA VAL A 264 5.11 -16.03 -20.15
C VAL A 264 3.83 -15.21 -20.31
N LEU A 265 3.25 -15.16 -21.51
CA LEU A 265 1.99 -14.47 -21.74
C LEU A 265 0.82 -15.13 -21.00
N LEU A 266 0.79 -16.47 -20.94
CA LEU A 266 -0.23 -17.20 -20.18
C LEU A 266 -0.12 -16.91 -18.68
N ALA A 267 1.10 -16.95 -18.12
CA ALA A 267 1.36 -16.63 -16.71
C ALA A 267 1.02 -15.16 -16.39
N ALA A 268 1.28 -14.23 -17.30
CA ALA A 268 0.88 -12.83 -17.15
C ALA A 268 -0.65 -12.67 -17.14
N ALA A 269 -1.37 -13.40 -18.00
CA ALA A 269 -2.83 -13.41 -18.02
C ALA A 269 -3.43 -14.01 -16.74
N GLU A 270 -2.83 -15.07 -16.19
CA GLU A 270 -3.24 -15.66 -14.91
C GLU A 270 -3.04 -14.68 -13.75
N LEU A 271 -1.91 -13.97 -13.72
CA LEU A 271 -1.64 -12.95 -12.70
C LEU A 271 -2.67 -11.81 -12.77
N GLU A 272 -3.03 -11.37 -13.98
CA GLU A 272 -4.01 -10.30 -14.15
C GLU A 272 -5.41 -10.76 -13.72
N ASN A 273 -5.81 -11.99 -14.06
CA ASN A 273 -7.04 -12.59 -13.57
C ASN A 273 -7.07 -12.65 -12.03
N PHE A 274 -5.96 -13.06 -11.40
CA PHE A 274 -5.85 -13.07 -9.95
C PHE A 274 -6.04 -11.67 -9.36
N ARG A 275 -5.38 -10.64 -9.90
CA ARG A 275 -5.52 -9.25 -9.46
C ARG A 275 -6.96 -8.75 -9.59
N VAL A 276 -7.63 -9.04 -10.70
CA VAL A 276 -9.04 -8.67 -10.91
C VAL A 276 -9.96 -9.38 -9.92
N THR A 277 -9.73 -10.67 -9.64
CA THR A 277 -10.53 -11.40 -8.65
C THR A 277 -10.34 -10.88 -7.23
N GLU A 278 -9.11 -10.54 -6.86
CA GLU A 278 -8.81 -10.02 -5.53
C GLU A 278 -9.37 -8.60 -5.33
N GLN A 279 -9.29 -7.75 -6.37
CA GLN A 279 -9.95 -6.45 -6.35
C GLN A 279 -11.47 -6.56 -6.16
N LYS A 280 -12.12 -7.52 -6.85
CA LYS A 280 -13.56 -7.77 -6.66
C LYS A 280 -13.87 -8.19 -5.22
N ARG A 281 -13.08 -9.09 -4.63
CA ARG A 281 -13.23 -9.51 -3.22
C ARG A 281 -13.08 -8.35 -2.25
N ILE A 282 -12.10 -7.47 -2.47
CA ILE A 282 -11.89 -6.28 -1.63
C ILE A 282 -13.09 -5.34 -1.73
N LEU A 283 -13.60 -5.08 -2.94
CA LEU A 283 -14.77 -4.22 -3.14
C LEU A 283 -16.04 -4.79 -2.48
N GLU A 284 -16.24 -6.11 -2.57
CA GLU A 284 -17.34 -6.79 -1.88
C GLU A 284 -17.21 -6.69 -0.36
N ALA A 285 -16.02 -6.93 0.19
CA ALA A 285 -15.76 -6.81 1.63
C ALA A 285 -15.92 -5.38 2.16
N GLU A 286 -15.52 -4.36 1.38
CA GLU A 286 -15.75 -2.96 1.73
C GLU A 286 -17.24 -2.60 1.70
N ALA A 287 -17.98 -3.09 0.72
CA ALA A 287 -19.43 -2.90 0.64
C ALA A 287 -20.16 -3.54 1.82
N GLU A 288 -19.76 -4.75 2.24
CA GLU A 288 -20.31 -5.42 3.41
C GLU A 288 -19.99 -4.68 4.71
N ARG A 289 -18.74 -4.24 4.90
CA ARG A 289 -18.34 -3.41 6.04
C ARG A 289 -19.15 -2.12 6.14
N LYS A 290 -19.42 -1.48 5.00
CA LYS A 290 -20.23 -0.25 4.96
C LYS A 290 -21.68 -0.52 5.39
N ARG A 291 -22.28 -1.63 4.93
CA ARG A 291 -23.63 -2.04 5.38
C ARG A 291 -23.68 -2.30 6.88
N LEU A 292 -22.70 -3.01 7.44
CA LEU A 292 -22.63 -3.28 8.88
C LEU A 292 -22.45 -1.99 9.70
N ALA A 293 -21.67 -1.03 9.20
CA ALA A 293 -21.51 0.28 9.84
C ALA A 293 -22.82 1.10 9.82
N GLU A 294 -23.51 1.15 8.68
CA GLU A 294 -24.81 1.84 8.54
C GLU A 294 -25.90 1.19 9.41
N GLU A 295 -25.91 -0.15 9.51
CA GLU A 295 -26.85 -0.87 10.38
C GLU A 295 -26.57 -0.61 11.87
N ALA A 296 -25.30 -0.59 12.28
CA ALA A 296 -24.90 -0.26 13.65
C ALA A 296 -25.25 1.20 14.01
N GLU A 297 -25.10 2.14 13.09
CA GLU A 297 -25.48 3.54 13.29
C GLU A 297 -27.00 3.70 13.39
N ARG A 298 -27.77 3.06 12.50
CA ARG A 298 -29.25 3.03 12.59
C ARG A 298 -29.73 2.50 13.94
N LYS A 299 -29.15 1.39 14.40
CA LYS A 299 -29.52 0.79 15.69
C LYS A 299 -29.24 1.72 16.87
N ARG A 300 -28.11 2.44 16.86
CA ARG A 300 -27.81 3.45 17.89
C ARG A 300 -28.79 4.62 17.87
N LEU A 301 -29.20 5.07 16.69
CA LEU A 301 -30.19 6.16 16.55
C LEU A 301 -31.57 5.74 17.03
N GLU A 302 -32.01 4.50 16.75
CA GLU A 302 -33.27 3.95 17.29
C GLU A 302 -33.23 3.82 18.82
N GLU A 303 -32.13 3.30 19.38
CA GLU A 303 -31.96 3.20 20.84
C GLU A 303 -31.93 4.58 21.52
N GLU A 304 -31.28 5.58 20.91
CA GLU A 304 -31.27 6.96 21.44
C GLU A 304 -32.66 7.61 21.36
N ALA A 305 -33.40 7.37 20.27
CA ALA A 305 -34.76 7.88 20.11
C ALA A 305 -35.73 7.22 21.10
N GLU A 306 -35.63 5.91 21.34
CA GLU A 306 -36.43 5.22 22.36
C GLU A 306 -36.09 5.72 23.76
N ARG A 307 -34.80 5.96 24.05
CA ARG A 307 -34.37 6.51 25.33
C ARG A 307 -34.90 7.92 25.57
N LYS A 308 -34.88 8.80 24.56
CA LYS A 308 -35.49 10.14 24.65
C LYS A 308 -36.99 10.08 24.91
N ARG A 309 -37.72 9.17 24.25
CA ARG A 309 -39.16 8.99 24.52
C ARG A 309 -39.42 8.55 25.96
N LYS A 310 -38.62 7.63 26.51
CA LYS A 310 -38.73 7.20 27.90
C LYS A 310 -38.41 8.33 28.89
N GLU A 311 -37.38 9.14 28.62
CA GLU A 311 -37.04 10.30 29.44
C GLU A 311 -38.15 11.38 29.41
N GLU A 312 -38.78 11.63 28.25
CA GLU A 312 -39.93 12.53 28.14
C GLU A 312 -41.17 12.00 28.87
N GLU A 313 -41.48 10.71 28.77
CA GLU A 313 -42.62 10.09 29.44
C GLU A 313 -42.44 10.08 30.98
N GLU A 314 -41.22 9.83 31.48
CA GLU A 314 -40.91 10.00 32.90
C GLU A 314 -41.02 11.46 33.34
N ALA A 315 -40.56 12.41 32.52
CA ALA A 315 -40.67 13.83 32.84
C ALA A 315 -42.13 14.30 32.89
N GLU A 316 -42.98 13.84 31.97
CA GLU A 316 -44.41 14.14 31.99
C GLU A 316 -45.11 13.53 33.21
N LYS A 317 -44.76 12.29 33.56
CA LYS A 317 -45.30 11.64 34.76
C LYS A 317 -44.92 12.39 36.05
N ARG A 318 -43.67 12.87 36.15
CA ARG A 318 -43.23 13.70 37.28
C ARG A 318 -43.99 15.01 37.37
N ARG A 319 -44.27 15.67 36.23
CA ARG A 319 -45.08 16.90 36.21
C ARG A 319 -46.50 16.66 36.69
N LYS A 320 -47.14 15.57 36.28
CA LYS A 320 -48.49 15.22 36.75
C LYS A 320 -48.52 14.91 38.26
N GLU A 321 -47.53 14.19 38.78
CA GLU A 321 -47.41 13.96 40.23
C GLU A 321 -47.14 15.26 41.01
N GLU A 322 -46.36 16.18 40.45
CA GLU A 322 -46.09 17.48 41.07
C GLU A 322 -47.35 18.37 41.08
N GLU A 323 -48.07 18.46 39.96
CA GLU A 323 -49.37 19.15 39.88
C GLU A 323 -50.40 18.55 40.85
N GLU A 324 -50.44 17.22 40.99
CA GLU A 324 -51.35 16.56 41.94
C GLU A 324 -50.97 16.89 43.39
N ARG A 325 -49.67 16.93 43.71
CA ARG A 325 -49.18 17.34 45.04
C ARG A 325 -49.46 18.82 45.34
N GLU A 326 -49.30 19.69 44.36
CA GLU A 326 -49.64 21.11 44.49
C GLU A 326 -51.14 21.29 44.69
N GLY A 327 -51.97 20.62 43.89
CA GLY A 327 -53.43 20.63 44.03
C GLY A 327 -53.90 20.07 45.38
N GLU A 328 -53.24 19.04 45.92
CA GLU A 328 -53.48 18.58 47.29
C GLU A 328 -53.08 19.61 48.34
N GLY A 329 -51.94 20.29 48.13
CA GLY A 329 -51.47 21.38 48.99
C GLY A 329 -52.50 22.50 49.09
N GLU A 330 -53.00 22.97 47.95
CA GLU A 330 -54.04 24.00 47.88
C GLU A 330 -55.35 23.56 48.54
N ARG A 331 -55.78 22.31 48.35
CA ARG A 331 -56.97 21.76 49.05
C ARG A 331 -56.78 21.77 50.56
N ARG A 332 -55.61 21.36 51.06
CA ARG A 332 -55.28 21.34 52.49
C ARG A 332 -55.23 22.77 53.08
N GLU A 333 -54.68 23.74 52.34
CA GLU A 333 -54.69 25.14 52.75
C GLU A 333 -56.11 25.73 52.76
N GLY A 334 -56.90 25.45 51.72
CA GLY A 334 -58.31 25.84 51.66
C GLY A 334 -59.12 25.28 52.84
N GLU A 335 -58.88 24.01 53.22
CA GLU A 335 -59.47 23.42 54.42
C GLU A 335 -59.02 24.11 55.72
N ARG A 336 -57.73 24.41 55.86
CA ARG A 336 -57.21 25.19 57.00
C ARG A 336 -57.90 26.53 57.11
N GLY A 337 -58.01 27.26 56.00
CA GLY A 337 -58.70 28.55 55.93
C GLY A 337 -60.16 28.45 56.39
N ARG A 338 -60.90 27.41 55.94
CA ARG A 338 -62.28 27.15 56.40
C ARG A 338 -62.35 26.85 57.90
N ARG A 339 -61.45 26.01 58.43
CA ARG A 339 -61.39 25.67 59.87
C ARG A 339 -61.09 26.92 60.71
N GLU A 340 -60.15 27.75 60.27
CA GLU A 340 -59.79 28.98 60.95
C GLU A 340 -60.93 30.01 60.91
N GLY A 341 -61.62 30.14 59.76
CA GLY A 341 -62.82 30.95 59.62
C GLY A 341 -63.93 30.53 60.60
N LYS A 342 -64.19 29.22 60.73
CA LYS A 342 -65.15 28.68 61.71
C LYS A 342 -64.72 28.98 63.16
N ARG A 343 -63.42 28.87 63.47
CA ARG A 343 -62.87 29.17 64.81
C ARG A 343 -63.04 30.65 65.17
N LYS A 344 -62.74 31.57 64.23
CA LYS A 344 -62.96 33.01 64.40
C LYS A 344 -64.44 33.34 64.60
N LYS A 345 -65.36 32.72 63.84
CA LYS A 345 -66.81 32.90 64.01
C LYS A 345 -67.29 32.44 65.39
N ARG A 346 -66.90 31.23 65.82
CA ARG A 346 -67.22 30.72 67.18
C ARG A 346 -66.63 31.60 68.28
N GLY A 347 -65.43 32.16 68.07
CA GLY A 347 -64.81 33.13 68.97
C GLY A 347 -65.68 34.39 69.15
N ARG A 348 -66.12 34.99 68.04
CA ARG A 348 -67.00 36.17 68.05
C ARG A 348 -68.37 35.87 68.69
N GLU A 349 -68.96 34.72 68.40
CA GLU A 349 -70.23 34.29 69.00
C GLU A 349 -70.08 34.04 70.51
N GLY A 350 -68.98 33.40 70.94
CA GLY A 350 -68.67 33.20 72.35
C GLY A 350 -68.41 34.51 73.11
N GLU A 351 -67.76 35.48 72.47
CA GLU A 351 -67.54 36.82 73.02
C GLU A 351 -68.86 37.61 73.16
N LYS A 352 -69.72 37.58 72.13
CA LYS A 352 -71.08 38.13 72.21
C LYS A 352 -71.86 37.47 73.35
N GLY A 353 -71.82 36.15 73.47
CA GLY A 353 -72.47 35.41 74.55
C GLY A 353 -71.96 35.79 75.95
N ARG A 354 -70.66 36.05 76.10
CA ARG A 354 -70.07 36.57 77.35
C ARG A 354 -70.58 37.97 77.68
N LYS A 355 -70.57 38.90 76.72
CA LYS A 355 -71.13 40.26 76.89
C LYS A 355 -72.61 40.24 77.30
N TRP A 356 -73.42 39.34 76.71
CA TRP A 356 -74.82 39.18 77.09
C TRP A 356 -75.00 38.67 78.52
N ARG A 357 -74.22 37.66 78.94
CA ARG A 357 -74.24 37.17 80.34
C ARG A 357 -73.81 38.24 81.33
N GLU A 358 -72.80 39.04 80.99
CA GLU A 358 -72.31 40.11 81.84
C GLU A 358 -73.34 41.25 81.99
N LYS A 359 -73.98 41.66 80.88
CA LYS A 359 -75.11 42.61 80.92
C LYS A 359 -76.29 42.07 81.73
N GLY A 360 -76.60 40.78 81.60
CA GLY A 360 -77.65 40.12 82.38
C GLY A 360 -77.35 40.10 83.89
N ARG A 361 -76.09 39.85 84.28
CA ARG A 361 -75.64 39.95 85.68
C ARG A 361 -75.76 41.37 86.23
N LYS A 362 -75.41 42.39 85.44
CA LYS A 362 -75.51 43.80 85.85
C LYS A 362 -76.95 44.29 86.01
N LYS A 363 -77.94 43.66 85.37
CA LYS A 363 -79.38 43.95 85.55
C LYS A 363 -80.03 43.26 86.76
N ARG A 364 -79.36 42.28 87.36
CA ARG A 364 -79.86 41.52 88.54
C ARG A 364 -79.29 42.01 89.87
N LYS A 365 -78.29 42.89 89.83
CA LYS A 365 -77.86 43.72 90.96
C LYS A 365 -78.58 45.05 90.83
#